data_AF-A0A1T4YY29-F1
#
_entry.id   AF-A0A1T4YY29-F1
#
_cell.length_a   1.000
_cell.length_b   1.000
_cell.length_c   1.000
_cell.angle_alpha   90.00
_cell.angle_beta   90.00
_cell.angle_gamma   90.00
#
_symmetry.space_group_name_H-M   'P 1'
#
loop_
_entity.id
_entity.type
_entity.pdbx_description
1 polymer ?
#
loop_
_entity_poly.entity_id
_entity_poly.type
_entity_poly.pdbx_seq_one_letter_code
_entity_poly.pdbx_strand_id
1 'polypeptide(L)'
;MSKAVERLVVAATAGVFVAGTALGVNLAFSKPEPVAAEPTCEVKTVATGEVLSSNLVMVHVYNASQRAGIANRVKINLERRGFLGGVAQNNPGQLKAKNVIVLTSDPTDPRAKLVARQFKGKVIFKGADFETEDGISVLIGPDYAGLKKASTKLKAGRDVSVCVPTITLP
;
A
#
# COMPACT_ATOMS: atom_id res chain seq x y z
N MET A 1 -51.41 51.74 6.89
CA MET A 1 -51.23 50.57 6.01
C MET A 1 -52.33 49.57 6.31
N SER A 2 -52.93 48.97 5.28
CA SER A 2 -53.96 47.94 5.46
C SER A 2 -53.33 46.65 6.01
N LYS A 3 -53.99 45.98 6.96
CA LYS A 3 -53.58 44.66 7.49
C LYS A 3 -53.34 43.62 6.40
N ALA A 4 -53.93 43.81 5.22
CA ALA A 4 -53.71 42.96 4.05
C ALA A 4 -52.30 43.10 3.46
N VAL A 5 -51.74 44.32 3.42
CA VAL A 5 -50.40 44.61 2.88
C VAL A 5 -49.32 44.03 3.79
N GLU A 6 -49.49 44.17 5.10
CA GLU A 6 -48.57 43.65 6.11
C GLU A 6 -48.47 42.12 6.07
N ARG A 7 -49.61 41.43 5.94
CA ARG A 7 -49.66 39.96 5.78
C ARG A 7 -48.98 39.48 4.50
N LEU A 8 -49.10 40.25 3.42
CA LEU A 8 -48.51 39.92 2.12
C LEU A 8 -46.98 40.05 2.17
N VAL A 9 -46.47 41.09 2.82
CA VAL A 9 -45.02 41.30 3.02
C VAL A 9 -44.42 40.18 3.88
N VAL A 10 -45.08 39.81 4.98
CA VAL A 10 -44.61 38.72 5.87
C VAL A 10 -44.63 37.37 5.14
N ALA A 11 -45.66 37.08 4.36
CA ALA A 11 -45.74 35.85 3.57
C ALA A 11 -44.63 35.79 2.50
N ALA A 12 -44.34 36.91 1.85
CA ALA A 12 -43.29 37.00 0.85
C ALA A 12 -41.88 36.80 1.45
N THR A 13 -41.57 37.45 2.57
CA THR A 13 -40.27 37.26 3.25
C THR A 13 -40.11 35.84 3.80
N ALA A 14 -41.17 35.25 4.36
CA ALA A 14 -41.15 33.85 4.78
C ALA A 14 -40.89 32.91 3.59
N GLY A 15 -41.53 33.16 2.44
CA GLY A 15 -41.30 32.38 1.22
C GLY A 15 -39.85 32.45 0.72
N VAL A 16 -39.26 33.64 0.70
CA VAL A 16 -37.85 33.84 0.32
C VAL A 16 -36.91 33.12 1.30
N PHE A 17 -37.19 33.18 2.60
CA PHE A 17 -36.38 32.50 3.61
C PHE A 17 -36.42 30.97 3.45
N VAL A 18 -37.60 30.40 3.22
CA VAL A 18 -37.77 28.95 2.99
C VAL A 18 -37.09 28.50 1.70
N ALA A 19 -37.21 29.27 0.62
CA ALA A 19 -36.53 28.96 -0.64
C ALA A 19 -35.00 29.03 -0.50
N GLY A 20 -34.48 30.07 0.16
CA GLY A 20 -33.04 30.25 0.40
C GLY A 20 -32.45 29.14 1.28
N THR A 21 -33.16 28.76 2.34
CA THR A 21 -32.74 27.65 3.21
C THR A 21 -32.77 26.31 2.49
N ALA A 22 -33.79 26.03 1.68
CA ALA A 22 -33.87 24.80 0.90
C ALA A 22 -32.71 24.68 -0.12
N LEU A 23 -32.41 25.77 -0.83
CA LEU A 23 -31.28 25.82 -1.76
C LEU A 23 -29.93 25.70 -1.05
N GLY A 24 -29.75 26.41 0.06
CA GLY A 24 -28.54 26.35 0.87
C GLY A 24 -28.27 24.97 1.44
N VAL A 25 -29.30 24.29 1.95
CA VAL A 25 -29.21 22.90 2.42
C VAL A 25 -28.81 21.98 1.27
N ASN A 26 -29.46 22.09 0.11
CA ASN A 26 -29.14 21.24 -1.04
C ASN A 26 -27.67 21.42 -1.50
N LEU A 27 -27.18 22.66 -1.57
CA LEU A 27 -25.79 22.96 -1.92
C LEU A 27 -24.80 22.50 -0.83
N ALA A 28 -25.13 22.69 0.45
CA ALA A 28 -24.27 22.29 1.56
C ALA A 28 -24.14 20.77 1.70
N PHE A 29 -25.17 20.01 1.30
CA PHE A 29 -25.18 18.55 1.33
C PHE A 29 -24.98 17.90 -0.04
N SER A 30 -24.62 18.68 -1.06
CA SER A 30 -24.23 18.14 -2.37
C SER A 30 -22.92 17.36 -2.24
N LYS A 31 -22.90 16.12 -2.73
CA LYS A 31 -21.67 15.31 -2.76
C LYS A 31 -20.78 15.82 -3.90
N PRO A 32 -19.50 16.12 -3.66
CA PRO A 32 -18.59 16.44 -4.74
C PRO A 32 -18.45 15.24 -5.68
N GLU A 33 -18.38 15.52 -6.98
CA GLU A 33 -18.10 14.50 -8.00
C GLU A 33 -16.70 13.93 -7.73
N PRO A 34 -16.53 12.60 -7.66
CA PRO A 34 -15.22 12.01 -7.41
C PRO A 34 -14.31 12.28 -8.61
N VAL A 35 -13.30 13.12 -8.41
CA VAL A 35 -12.20 13.27 -9.37
C VAL A 35 -11.52 11.91 -9.51
N ALA A 36 -11.43 11.41 -10.73
CA ALA A 36 -10.73 10.17 -11.01
C ALA A 36 -9.27 10.30 -10.54
N ALA A 37 -8.85 9.43 -9.62
CA ALA A 37 -7.47 9.41 -9.15
C ALA A 37 -6.54 9.14 -10.33
N GLU A 38 -5.56 10.02 -10.54
CA GLU A 38 -4.50 9.75 -11.51
C GLU A 38 -3.73 8.48 -11.10
N PRO A 39 -3.26 7.66 -12.06
CA PRO A 39 -2.52 6.45 -11.75
C PRO A 39 -1.25 6.81 -10.97
N THR A 40 -1.16 6.34 -9.73
CA THR A 40 -0.05 6.61 -8.81
C THR A 40 1.20 5.80 -9.13
N CYS A 41 1.15 4.92 -10.13
CA CYS A 41 2.28 4.13 -10.58
C CYS A 41 2.31 3.86 -12.07
N GLU A 42 3.53 3.76 -12.58
CA GLU A 42 3.84 3.32 -13.94
C GLU A 42 4.09 1.81 -13.89
N VAL A 43 3.33 1.06 -14.68
CA VAL A 43 3.51 -0.39 -14.78
C VAL A 43 4.71 -0.67 -15.67
N LYS A 44 5.80 -1.17 -15.08
CA LYS A 44 6.98 -1.64 -15.80
C LYS A 44 6.93 -3.15 -15.92
N THR A 45 7.02 -3.65 -17.15
CA THR A 45 7.11 -5.08 -17.43
C THR A 45 8.58 -5.45 -17.60
N VAL A 46 9.05 -6.37 -16.76
CA VAL A 46 10.36 -7.02 -16.89
C VAL A 46 10.13 -8.31 -17.66
N ALA A 47 10.71 -8.42 -18.85
CA ALA A 47 10.54 -9.57 -19.71
C ALA A 47 11.31 -10.80 -19.19
N THR A 48 10.90 -11.98 -19.62
CA THR A 48 11.61 -13.23 -19.37
C THR A 48 13.05 -13.13 -19.85
N GLY A 49 14.01 -13.48 -18.99
CA GLY A 49 15.45 -13.40 -19.26
C GLY A 49 16.07 -12.03 -18.95
N GLU A 50 15.25 -10.98 -18.77
CA GLU A 50 15.70 -9.65 -18.37
C GLU A 50 16.08 -9.63 -16.87
N VAL A 51 16.89 -8.65 -16.49
CA VAL A 51 17.38 -8.51 -15.11
C VAL A 51 16.35 -7.78 -14.27
N LEU A 52 15.67 -8.50 -13.38
CA LEU A 52 14.91 -7.93 -12.28
C LEU A 52 15.86 -7.43 -11.19
N SER A 53 15.88 -6.12 -10.96
CA SER A 53 16.63 -5.47 -9.90
C SER A 53 15.75 -5.15 -8.69
N SER A 54 16.37 -5.06 -7.52
CA SER A 54 15.69 -4.79 -6.25
C SER A 54 14.89 -3.48 -6.24
N ASN A 55 15.32 -2.47 -7.00
CA ASN A 55 14.66 -1.15 -7.06
C ASN A 55 13.31 -1.17 -7.78
N LEU A 56 12.93 -2.32 -8.34
CA LEU A 56 11.61 -2.60 -8.89
C LEU A 56 10.81 -3.53 -7.96
N VAL A 57 11.21 -3.70 -6.70
CA VAL A 57 10.52 -4.60 -5.78
C VAL A 57 10.22 -3.85 -4.48
N MET A 58 8.92 -3.59 -4.28
CA MET A 58 8.40 -3.10 -3.01
C MET A 58 8.29 -4.22 -1.99
N VAL A 59 8.76 -3.96 -0.78
CA VAL A 59 8.76 -4.93 0.31
C VAL A 59 8.06 -4.38 1.54
N HIS A 60 7.01 -5.09 1.99
CA HIS A 60 6.30 -4.83 3.23
C HIS A 60 6.79 -5.82 4.29
N VAL A 61 7.08 -5.33 5.49
CA VAL A 61 7.69 -6.12 6.56
C VAL A 61 6.77 -6.17 7.77
N TYR A 62 6.38 -7.38 8.16
CA TYR A 62 5.52 -7.63 9.29
C TYR A 62 6.29 -8.36 10.39
N ASN A 63 6.20 -7.86 11.61
CA ASN A 63 6.81 -8.47 12.78
C ASN A 63 5.91 -9.58 13.34
N ALA A 64 6.36 -10.83 13.26
CA ALA A 64 5.75 -12.00 13.87
C ALA A 64 6.51 -12.47 15.14
N SER A 65 7.34 -11.60 15.71
CA SER A 65 8.14 -11.84 16.91
C SER A 65 7.79 -10.85 18.04
N GLN A 66 8.29 -11.10 19.24
CA GLN A 66 8.15 -10.17 20.37
C GLN A 66 9.17 -9.02 20.35
N ARG A 67 10.05 -8.94 19.34
CA ARG A 67 11.14 -7.95 19.29
C ARG A 67 10.65 -6.63 18.71
N ALA A 68 10.48 -5.63 19.58
CA ALA A 68 10.03 -4.30 19.18
C ALA A 68 10.95 -3.66 18.11
N GLY A 69 10.33 -3.07 17.08
CA GLY A 69 11.02 -2.36 16.00
C GLY A 69 11.78 -3.25 15.01
N ILE A 70 11.67 -4.58 15.09
CA ILE A 70 12.39 -5.46 14.15
C ILE A 70 11.91 -5.27 12.71
N ALA A 71 10.61 -5.09 12.48
CA ALA A 71 10.07 -4.86 11.14
C ALA A 71 10.69 -3.62 10.47
N ASN A 72 10.70 -2.49 11.18
CA ASN A 72 11.28 -1.26 10.64
C ASN A 72 12.78 -1.39 10.37
N ARG A 73 13.54 -2.03 11.27
CA ARG A 73 14.97 -2.29 11.05
C ARG A 73 15.22 -3.18 9.83
N VAL A 74 14.42 -4.22 9.64
CA VAL A 74 14.53 -5.10 8.47
C VAL A 74 14.19 -4.35 7.19
N LYS A 75 13.10 -3.56 7.18
CA LYS A 75 12.73 -2.71 6.06
C LYS A 75 13.88 -1.80 5.64
N ILE A 76 14.43 -1.02 6.59
CA ILE A 76 15.56 -0.12 6.34
C ILE A 76 16.78 -0.87 5.77
N ASN A 77 17.06 -2.07 6.26
CA ASN A 77 18.19 -2.87 5.75
C ASN A 77 17.96 -3.39 4.32
N LEU A 78 16.70 -3.62 3.92
CA LEU A 78 16.34 -3.96 2.55
C LEU A 78 16.36 -2.71 1.65
N GLU A 79 15.88 -1.56 2.13
CA GLU A 79 15.97 -0.27 1.44
C GLU A 79 17.42 0.09 1.12
N ARG A 80 18.35 -0.09 2.06
CA ARG A 80 19.80 0.09 1.82
C ARG A 80 20.38 -0.84 0.77
N ARG A 81 19.68 -1.93 0.43
CA ARG A 81 20.03 -2.85 -0.66
C ARG A 81 19.31 -2.50 -1.97
N GLY A 82 18.65 -1.35 -1.99
CA GLY A 82 17.94 -0.82 -3.14
C GLY A 82 16.57 -1.45 -3.34
N PHE A 83 15.93 -2.06 -2.33
CA PHE A 83 14.51 -2.40 -2.41
C PHE A 83 13.65 -1.16 -2.15
N LEU A 84 12.44 -1.12 -2.71
CA LEU A 84 11.48 -0.08 -2.36
C LEU A 84 10.83 -0.44 -1.02
N GLY A 85 10.85 0.51 -0.08
CA GLY A 85 10.30 0.33 1.25
C GLY A 85 8.79 0.51 1.27
N GLY A 86 8.06 -0.51 1.70
CA GLY A 86 6.63 -0.42 1.96
C GLY A 86 6.32 -0.25 3.44
N VAL A 87 5.25 -0.92 3.88
CA VAL A 87 4.76 -0.87 5.26
C VAL A 87 5.67 -1.65 6.21
N ALA A 88 5.85 -1.16 7.44
CA ALA A 88 6.50 -1.88 8.53
C ALA A 88 5.60 -1.89 9.77
N GLN A 89 5.02 -3.04 10.11
CA GLN A 89 4.06 -3.17 11.21
C GLN A 89 4.13 -4.53 11.92
N ASN A 90 3.29 -4.76 12.94
CA ASN A 90 3.13 -6.08 13.52
C ASN A 90 2.26 -6.97 12.62
N ASN A 91 2.48 -8.28 12.65
CA ASN A 91 1.68 -9.23 11.88
C ASN A 91 0.21 -9.20 12.36
N PRO A 92 -0.77 -8.82 11.51
CA PRO A 92 -2.18 -8.87 11.86
C PRO A 92 -2.78 -10.27 11.71
N GLY A 93 -2.09 -11.18 11.00
CA GLY A 93 -2.52 -12.56 10.79
C GLY A 93 -2.18 -13.51 11.93
N GLN A 94 -2.59 -14.77 11.76
CA GLN A 94 -2.33 -15.89 12.66
C GLN A 94 -1.05 -16.66 12.29
N LEU A 95 -0.52 -16.47 11.07
CA LEU A 95 0.69 -17.13 10.62
C LEU A 95 1.90 -16.80 11.51
N LYS A 96 2.51 -17.85 12.07
CA LYS A 96 3.71 -17.73 12.90
C LYS A 96 4.96 -18.06 12.08
N ALA A 97 5.80 -17.06 11.84
CA ALA A 97 7.13 -17.26 11.28
C ALA A 97 8.11 -17.68 12.39
N LYS A 98 8.92 -18.73 12.15
CA LYS A 98 10.07 -19.06 13.01
C LYS A 98 11.25 -18.15 12.71
N ASN A 99 11.71 -18.14 11.45
CA ASN A 99 12.77 -17.27 10.96
C ASN A 99 12.20 -16.20 10.00
N VAL A 100 11.96 -16.55 8.74
CA VAL A 100 11.35 -15.65 7.74
C VAL A 100 10.34 -16.42 6.91
N ILE A 101 9.15 -15.85 6.73
CA ILE A 101 8.18 -16.31 5.72
C ILE A 101 8.01 -15.21 4.69
N VAL A 102 8.19 -15.54 3.41
CA VAL A 102 7.79 -14.65 2.31
C VAL A 102 6.35 -14.99 1.95
N LEU A 103 5.47 -14.00 2.04
CA LEU A 103 4.06 -14.14 1.72
C LEU A 103 3.88 -14.03 0.20
N THR A 104 3.51 -15.15 -0.43
CA THR A 104 3.21 -15.25 -1.85
C THR A 104 2.34 -16.48 -2.11
N SER A 105 1.39 -16.37 -3.03
CA SER A 105 0.66 -17.51 -3.58
C SER A 105 1.47 -18.29 -4.61
N ASP A 106 2.47 -17.65 -5.24
CA ASP A 106 3.37 -18.23 -6.22
C ASP A 106 4.82 -18.23 -5.71
N PRO A 107 5.36 -19.37 -5.25
CA PRO A 107 6.76 -19.51 -4.86
C PRO A 107 7.75 -19.33 -6.03
N THR A 108 7.27 -19.38 -7.27
CA THR A 108 8.11 -19.22 -8.46
C THR A 108 8.34 -17.77 -8.85
N ASP A 109 7.58 -16.82 -8.27
CA ASP A 109 7.70 -15.37 -8.52
C ASP A 109 9.16 -14.90 -8.31
N PRO A 110 9.81 -14.35 -9.34
CA PRO A 110 11.19 -13.89 -9.24
C PRO A 110 11.36 -12.74 -8.23
N ARG A 111 10.33 -11.91 -7.99
CA ARG A 111 10.35 -10.87 -6.93
C ARG A 111 10.44 -11.51 -5.56
N ALA A 112 9.58 -12.49 -5.28
CA ALA A 112 9.58 -13.24 -4.02
C ALA A 112 10.92 -13.97 -3.80
N LYS A 113 11.47 -14.58 -4.85
CA LYS A 113 12.80 -15.22 -4.82
C LYS A 113 13.93 -14.22 -4.56
N LEU A 114 13.91 -13.05 -5.20
CA LEU A 114 14.93 -12.01 -5.02
C LEU A 114 14.95 -11.50 -3.57
N VAL A 115 13.77 -11.31 -2.97
CA VAL A 115 13.60 -10.93 -1.56
C VAL A 115 14.07 -12.06 -0.64
N ALA A 116 13.62 -13.30 -0.86
CA ALA A 116 14.02 -14.46 -0.06
C ALA A 116 15.54 -14.67 -0.02
N ARG A 117 16.24 -14.41 -1.13
CA ARG A 117 17.71 -14.52 -1.23
C ARG A 117 18.46 -13.55 -0.30
N GLN A 118 17.83 -12.48 0.18
CA GLN A 118 18.50 -11.52 1.07
C GLN A 118 18.69 -12.06 2.49
N PHE A 119 17.83 -12.99 2.92
CA PHE A 119 17.77 -13.43 4.30
C PHE A 119 18.77 -14.55 4.62
N LYS A 120 19.26 -14.56 5.86
CA LYS A 120 20.01 -15.68 6.43
C LYS A 120 19.06 -16.79 6.89
N GLY A 121 19.56 -18.02 6.88
CA GLY A 121 18.82 -19.19 7.34
C GLY A 121 17.73 -19.64 6.35
N LYS A 122 16.84 -20.51 6.83
CA LYS A 122 15.74 -21.07 6.05
C LYS A 122 14.63 -20.03 5.89
N VAL A 123 14.24 -19.77 4.64
CA VAL A 123 13.08 -18.95 4.26
C VAL A 123 11.99 -19.88 3.74
N ILE A 124 10.74 -19.63 4.14
CA ILE A 124 9.58 -20.41 3.72
C ILE A 124 8.66 -19.51 2.89
N PHE A 125 8.02 -20.05 1.87
CA PHE A 125 6.96 -19.36 1.12
C PHE A 125 5.60 -19.86 1.57
N LYS A 126 4.66 -18.95 1.83
CA LYS A 126 3.26 -19.28 2.16
C LYS A 126 2.33 -18.19 1.61
N GLY A 127 1.08 -18.52 1.34
CA GLY A 127 0.05 -17.50 1.11
C GLY A 127 -0.17 -16.66 2.37
N ALA A 128 -0.59 -15.40 2.17
CA ALA A 128 -1.03 -14.54 3.27
C ALA A 128 -2.39 -15.01 3.83
N ASP A 129 -2.59 -14.82 5.13
CA ASP A 129 -3.85 -15.04 5.84
C ASP A 129 -4.57 -13.72 6.20
N PHE A 130 -4.12 -12.61 5.63
CA PHE A 130 -4.68 -11.27 5.76
C PHE A 130 -4.45 -10.50 4.45
N GLU A 131 -5.11 -9.35 4.30
CA GLU A 131 -4.95 -8.50 3.12
C GLU A 131 -3.56 -7.87 3.06
N THR A 132 -2.86 -8.09 1.95
CA THR A 132 -1.52 -7.53 1.69
C THR A 132 -1.60 -6.42 0.67
N GLU A 133 -0.77 -5.39 0.86
CA GLU A 133 -0.57 -4.35 -0.15
C GLU A 133 0.25 -4.84 -1.35
N ASP A 134 0.22 -4.07 -2.43
CA ASP A 134 0.93 -4.36 -3.68
C ASP A 134 2.45 -4.44 -3.46
N GLY A 135 3.01 -5.64 -3.59
CA GLY A 135 4.43 -5.87 -3.39
C GLY A 135 4.69 -7.24 -2.81
N ILE A 136 5.88 -7.42 -2.23
CA ILE A 136 6.24 -8.66 -1.52
C ILE A 136 6.16 -8.42 -0.03
N SER A 137 5.25 -9.13 0.64
CA SER A 137 5.12 -9.09 2.09
C SER A 137 5.99 -10.15 2.75
N VAL A 138 6.66 -9.82 3.86
CA VAL A 138 7.49 -10.76 4.61
C VAL A 138 7.16 -10.76 6.09
N LEU A 139 7.04 -11.94 6.70
CA LEU A 139 6.90 -12.11 8.15
C LEU A 139 8.27 -12.40 8.77
N ILE A 140 8.61 -11.66 9.82
CA ILE A 140 9.87 -11.79 10.56
C ILE A 140 9.60 -12.46 11.91
N GLY A 141 10.14 -13.66 12.08
CA GLY A 141 10.00 -14.47 13.28
C GLY A 141 11.08 -14.19 14.34
N PRO A 142 10.97 -14.83 15.52
CA PRO A 142 11.92 -14.66 16.62
C PRO A 142 13.35 -15.10 16.28
N ASP A 143 13.51 -16.10 15.41
CA ASP A 143 14.81 -16.67 15.02
C ASP A 143 15.50 -15.88 13.90
N TYR A 144 15.02 -14.67 13.60
CA TYR A 144 15.57 -13.82 12.56
C TYR A 144 17.08 -13.59 12.74
N ALA A 145 17.87 -14.15 11.81
CA ALA A 145 19.33 -14.15 11.87
C ALA A 145 20.00 -13.00 11.09
N GLY A 146 19.23 -12.08 10.50
CA GLY A 146 19.76 -10.99 9.70
C GLY A 146 19.73 -11.23 8.19
N LEU A 147 20.32 -10.29 7.44
CA LEU A 147 20.50 -10.40 5.99
C LEU A 147 21.90 -10.94 5.66
N LYS A 148 22.04 -11.75 4.61
CA LYS A 148 23.33 -12.26 4.09
C LYS A 148 23.82 -11.40 2.93
N LYS A 149 25.10 -11.48 2.56
CA LYS A 149 25.58 -10.85 1.31
C LYS A 149 24.95 -11.61 0.14
N ALA A 150 24.08 -10.95 -0.62
CA ALA A 150 23.34 -11.55 -1.72
C ALA A 150 23.24 -10.56 -2.88
N SER A 151 23.10 -11.08 -4.10
CA SER A 151 22.81 -10.26 -5.28
C SER A 151 21.47 -9.55 -5.11
N THR A 152 21.42 -8.28 -5.50
CA THR A 152 20.20 -7.47 -5.59
C THR A 152 19.61 -7.49 -7.01
N LYS A 153 20.14 -8.37 -7.86
CA LYS A 153 19.71 -8.61 -9.24
C LYS A 153 19.43 -10.10 -9.44
N LEU A 154 18.37 -10.41 -10.17
CA LEU A 154 17.96 -11.76 -10.55
C LEU A 154 17.48 -11.74 -12.00
N LYS A 155 17.88 -12.71 -12.82
CA LYS A 155 17.24 -12.88 -14.14
C LYS A 155 15.81 -13.37 -13.94
N ALA A 156 14.85 -12.66 -14.52
CA ALA A 156 13.44 -13.02 -14.47
C ALA A 156 13.23 -14.33 -15.22
N GLY A 157 12.68 -15.34 -14.56
CA GLY A 157 12.36 -16.63 -15.20
C GLY A 157 11.05 -16.61 -15.98
N ARG A 158 10.29 -15.52 -15.87
CA ARG A 158 9.02 -15.24 -16.54
C ARG A 158 8.78 -13.74 -16.58
N ASP A 159 7.81 -13.30 -17.36
CA ASP A 159 7.40 -11.91 -17.41
C ASP A 159 6.80 -11.48 -16.06
N VAL A 160 7.19 -10.30 -15.60
CA VAL A 160 6.71 -9.70 -14.35
C VAL A 160 6.38 -8.24 -14.55
N SER A 161 5.13 -7.88 -14.29
CA SER A 161 4.71 -6.49 -14.19
C SER A 161 4.88 -5.98 -12.78
N VAL A 162 5.47 -4.80 -12.65
CA VAL A 162 5.71 -4.09 -11.39
C VAL A 162 5.10 -2.69 -11.49
N CYS A 163 4.28 -2.33 -10.51
CA CYS A 163 3.81 -0.98 -10.27
C CYS A 163 4.95 -0.19 -9.60
N VAL A 164 5.61 0.69 -10.35
CA VAL A 164 6.68 1.57 -9.84
C VAL A 164 6.08 2.95 -9.59
N PRO A 165 6.20 3.51 -8.38
CA PRO A 165 5.61 4.82 -8.07
C PRO A 165 6.18 5.90 -8.99
N THR A 166 5.30 6.70 -9.58
CA THR A 166 5.68 7.86 -10.40
C THR A 166 6.04 9.02 -9.49
N ILE A 167 7.34 9.25 -9.29
CA ILE A 167 7.82 10.46 -8.63
C ILE A 167 7.93 11.59 -9.66
N THR A 168 6.95 12.50 -9.70
CA THR A 168 7.15 13.82 -10.31
C THR A 168 7.97 14.67 -9.35
N LEU A 169 9.28 14.77 -9.60
CA LEU A 169 10.15 15.71 -8.89
C LEU A 169 9.82 17.14 -9.36
N PRO A 170 9.53 18.10 -8.46
CA PRO A 170 9.36 19.51 -8.82
C PRO A 170 10.68 20.16 -9.23
#